data_AF-A0A971CK47-F1
#
_entry.id   AF-A0A971CK47-F1
#
_cell.length_a   1.000
_cell.length_b   1.000
_cell.length_c   1.000
_cell.angle_alpha   90.00
_cell.angle_beta   90.00
_cell.angle_gamma   90.00
#
_symmetry.space_group_name_H-M   'P 1'
#
loop_
_entity.id
_entity.type
_entity.pdbx_description
1 polymer ?
#
loop_
_entity_poly.entity_id
_entity_poly.type
_entity_poly.pdbx_seq_one_letter_code
_entity_poly.pdbx_strand_id
1 'polypeptide(L)'
;MSSSTETLVDHFRQIEERLGTLNRVLGTRAAIAQTPKQLIWALNKAKLYRYTPVLPEEKRHRIPLLLVFALMNRPYIFDLRPGHSFVEFMLQHGYDLYLLDWGAPGIEDKKLKFDDYTLEYMPRAIRKMKSVSGSEEFSLLGWCIGAILTTMYAALRPDNLRNLILLTAPLDFSRKDKITFSRWVDERFFDVDKVLSAFGNMPAEMIEYGAKALKPFENYVGNYLKLYENLDDPRVVEAWHAMNTWV
;
A
#
# COMPACT_ATOMS: atom_id res chain seq x y z
N MET A 1 -23.89 52.16 -3.05
CA MET A 1 -22.97 51.80 -1.94
C MET A 1 -23.30 50.45 -1.29
N SER A 2 -24.43 49.78 -1.56
CA SER A 2 -24.71 48.46 -0.96
C SER A 2 -24.04 47.28 -1.68
N SER A 3 -23.81 47.34 -2.99
CA SER A 3 -23.28 46.17 -3.73
C SER A 3 -21.82 45.85 -3.40
N SER A 4 -20.99 46.83 -3.06
CA SER A 4 -19.58 46.62 -2.72
C SER A 4 -19.39 45.93 -1.36
N THR A 5 -20.33 46.15 -0.43
CA THR A 5 -20.30 45.54 0.90
C THR A 5 -20.77 44.08 0.86
N GLU A 6 -21.78 43.75 0.05
CA GLU A 6 -22.20 42.36 -0.20
C GLU A 6 -21.07 41.54 -0.83
N THR A 7 -20.37 42.07 -1.83
CA THR A 7 -19.24 41.37 -2.46
C THR A 7 -18.08 41.10 -1.49
N LEU A 8 -17.82 42.00 -0.55
CA LEU A 8 -16.79 41.80 0.49
C LEU A 8 -17.22 40.70 1.48
N VAL A 9 -18.48 40.70 1.92
CA VAL A 9 -19.01 39.70 2.85
C VAL A 9 -18.98 38.30 2.22
N ASP A 10 -19.36 38.17 0.96
CA ASP A 10 -19.31 36.90 0.23
C ASP A 10 -17.86 36.38 0.10
N HIS A 11 -16.91 37.27 -0.17
CA HIS A 11 -15.49 36.92 -0.23
C HIS A 11 -14.96 36.44 1.14
N PHE A 12 -15.33 37.12 2.24
CA PHE A 12 -14.96 36.68 3.58
C PHE A 12 -15.55 35.31 3.93
N ARG A 13 -16.83 35.08 3.60
CA ARG A 13 -17.47 33.77 3.80
C ARG A 13 -16.75 32.67 3.01
N GLN A 14 -16.39 32.93 1.76
CA GLN A 14 -15.64 31.96 0.94
C GLN A 14 -14.26 31.64 1.55
N ILE A 15 -13.54 32.64 2.07
CA ILE A 15 -12.26 32.41 2.77
C ILE A 15 -12.48 31.55 4.02
N GLU A 16 -13.50 31.85 4.83
CA GLU A 16 -13.83 31.09 6.04
C GLU A 16 -14.14 29.62 5.72
N GLU A 17 -14.95 29.35 4.70
CA GLU A 17 -15.28 28.00 4.24
C GLU A 17 -14.04 27.23 3.73
N ARG A 18 -13.18 27.89 2.96
CA ARG A 18 -11.91 27.31 2.49
C ARG A 18 -10.99 26.97 3.64
N LEU A 19 -10.81 27.88 4.61
CA LEU A 19 -9.99 27.64 5.80
C LEU A 19 -10.58 26.52 6.67
N GLY A 20 -11.90 26.47 6.82
CA GLY A 20 -12.59 25.39 7.53
C GLY A 20 -12.34 24.03 6.88
N THR A 21 -12.46 23.95 5.55
CA THR A 21 -12.17 22.73 4.79
C THR A 21 -10.72 22.31 4.91
N LEU A 22 -9.79 23.26 4.76
CA LEU A 22 -8.36 23.00 4.90
C LEU A 22 -8.02 22.48 6.30
N ASN A 23 -8.52 23.14 7.35
CA ASN A 23 -8.30 22.72 8.74
C ASN A 23 -8.85 21.32 9.00
N ARG A 24 -10.06 21.02 8.49
CA ARG A 24 -10.67 19.68 8.60
C ARG A 24 -9.79 18.62 7.92
N VAL A 25 -9.37 18.86 6.69
CA VAL A 25 -8.64 17.87 5.87
C VAL A 25 -7.22 17.64 6.42
N LEU A 26 -6.55 18.69 6.90
CA LEU A 26 -5.23 18.57 7.52
C LEU A 26 -5.28 18.00 8.94
N GLY A 27 -6.36 18.27 9.68
CA GLY A 27 -6.52 17.86 11.09
C GLY A 27 -7.17 16.50 11.30
N THR A 28 -7.71 15.85 10.26
CA THR A 28 -8.42 14.57 10.38
C THR A 28 -7.85 13.51 9.44
N ARG A 29 -8.23 12.25 9.66
CA ARG A 29 -7.91 11.12 8.76
C ARG A 29 -9.16 10.65 8.03
N ALA A 30 -9.01 10.30 6.76
CA ALA A 30 -10.06 9.69 5.97
C ALA A 30 -10.30 8.23 6.38
N ALA A 31 -11.53 7.76 6.27
CA ALA A 31 -11.82 6.34 6.41
C ALA A 31 -11.38 5.59 5.14
N ILE A 32 -10.21 4.94 5.20
CA ILE A 32 -9.65 4.14 4.11
C ILE A 32 -9.65 2.64 4.47
N ALA A 33 -9.43 1.77 3.48
CA ALA A 33 -9.41 0.31 3.63
C ALA A 33 -10.68 -0.29 4.23
N GLN A 34 -11.83 0.22 3.78
CA GLN A 34 -13.15 -0.10 4.33
C GLN A 34 -13.78 -1.35 3.71
N THR A 35 -13.17 -1.96 2.68
CA THR A 35 -13.76 -3.16 2.07
C THR A 35 -13.82 -4.30 3.09
N PRO A 36 -15.01 -4.88 3.37
CA PRO A 36 -15.16 -5.89 4.39
C PRO A 36 -14.22 -7.08 4.17
N LYS A 37 -13.53 -7.50 5.24
CA LYS A 37 -12.59 -8.62 5.21
C LYS A 37 -12.54 -9.34 6.55
N GLN A 38 -12.17 -10.61 6.50
CA GLN A 38 -12.03 -11.47 7.65
C GLN A 38 -10.58 -11.91 7.81
N LEU A 39 -10.08 -11.87 9.04
CA LEU A 39 -8.77 -12.46 9.37
C LEU A 39 -8.92 -13.98 9.38
N ILE A 40 -8.18 -14.67 8.51
CA ILE A 40 -8.26 -16.13 8.41
C ILE A 40 -7.00 -16.84 8.91
N TRP A 41 -5.87 -16.14 9.00
CA TRP A 41 -4.63 -16.66 9.58
C TRP A 41 -3.72 -15.54 10.03
N ALA A 42 -2.91 -15.82 11.05
CA ALA A 42 -1.85 -14.95 11.49
C ALA A 42 -0.64 -15.76 11.95
N LEU A 43 0.55 -15.19 11.76
CA LEU A 43 1.80 -15.65 12.35
C LEU A 43 2.62 -14.40 12.66
N ASN A 44 3.00 -14.24 13.93
CA ASN A 44 3.65 -13.01 14.39
C ASN A 44 2.77 -11.78 14.03
N LYS A 45 3.30 -10.76 13.33
CA LYS A 45 2.52 -9.60 12.87
C LYS A 45 1.88 -9.83 11.49
N ALA A 46 2.30 -10.88 10.78
CA ALA A 46 1.75 -11.19 9.47
C ALA A 46 0.32 -11.72 9.62
N LYS A 47 -0.58 -11.17 8.80
CA LYS A 47 -2.01 -11.47 8.79
C LYS A 47 -2.46 -11.76 7.37
N LEU A 48 -3.17 -12.86 7.20
CA LEU A 48 -3.86 -13.21 5.98
C LEU A 48 -5.34 -12.87 6.13
N TYR A 49 -5.78 -11.94 5.29
CA TYR A 49 -7.17 -11.54 5.19
C TYR A 49 -7.82 -12.16 3.95
N ARG A 50 -9.09 -12.55 4.07
CA ARG A 50 -9.97 -12.81 2.94
C ARG A 50 -10.99 -11.70 2.85
N TYR A 51 -11.09 -11.05 1.70
CA TYR A 51 -12.13 -10.06 1.48
C TYR A 51 -13.49 -10.74 1.27
N THR A 52 -14.56 -10.13 1.78
CA THR A 52 -15.91 -10.69 1.66
C THR A 52 -16.35 -10.65 0.20
N PRO A 53 -16.64 -11.80 -0.45
CA PRO A 53 -17.11 -11.82 -1.83
C PRO A 53 -18.46 -11.10 -1.98
N VAL A 54 -18.64 -10.37 -3.07
CA VAL A 54 -19.88 -9.60 -3.34
C VAL A 54 -20.77 -10.22 -4.42
N LEU A 55 -20.28 -11.26 -5.11
CA LEU A 55 -21.03 -12.01 -6.13
C LEU A 55 -21.42 -13.41 -5.63
N PRO A 56 -22.55 -13.97 -6.13
CA PRO A 56 -22.91 -15.38 -5.94
C PRO A 56 -21.81 -16.33 -6.42
N GLU A 57 -21.73 -17.51 -5.83
CA GLU A 57 -20.65 -18.47 -6.06
C GLU A 57 -20.46 -18.85 -7.52
N GLU A 58 -21.55 -18.98 -8.27
CA GLU A 58 -21.58 -19.39 -9.67
C GLU A 58 -20.98 -18.33 -10.60
N LYS A 59 -20.88 -17.07 -10.14
CA LYS A 59 -20.29 -15.94 -10.87
C LYS A 59 -18.87 -15.62 -10.42
N ARG A 60 -18.29 -16.39 -9.49
CA ARG A 60 -16.93 -16.18 -9.00
C ARG A 60 -15.92 -17.02 -9.78
N HIS A 61 -14.71 -16.50 -9.88
CA HIS A 61 -13.56 -17.28 -10.33
C HIS A 61 -13.17 -18.30 -9.27
N ARG A 62 -12.92 -19.55 -9.69
CA ARG A 62 -12.56 -20.66 -8.79
C ARG A 62 -11.15 -20.56 -8.22
N ILE A 63 -10.25 -19.87 -8.92
CA ILE A 63 -8.85 -19.74 -8.52
C ILE A 63 -8.72 -18.50 -7.64
N PRO A 64 -8.37 -18.64 -6.35
CA PRO A 64 -8.17 -17.49 -5.47
C PRO A 64 -6.94 -16.68 -5.88
N LEU A 65 -6.99 -15.38 -5.61
CA LEU A 65 -5.90 -14.45 -5.85
C LEU A 65 -5.31 -13.96 -4.52
N LEU A 66 -4.03 -14.24 -4.28
CA LEU A 66 -3.30 -13.74 -3.12
C LEU A 66 -2.50 -12.49 -3.50
N LEU A 67 -2.88 -11.36 -2.90
CA LEU A 67 -2.12 -10.12 -2.92
C LEU A 67 -1.00 -10.19 -1.87
N VAL A 68 0.24 -10.12 -2.32
CA VAL A 68 1.44 -10.04 -1.47
C VAL A 68 1.99 -8.63 -1.56
N PHE A 69 1.79 -7.87 -0.49
CA PHE A 69 2.18 -6.46 -0.46
C PHE A 69 3.68 -6.27 -0.18
N ALA A 70 4.17 -5.04 -0.35
CA ALA A 70 5.53 -4.69 0.01
C ALA A 70 5.73 -4.67 1.54
N LEU A 71 6.98 -4.78 1.98
CA LEU A 71 7.36 -4.77 3.40
C LEU A 71 7.38 -3.35 4.02
N MET A 72 7.49 -2.31 3.19
CA MET A 72 7.76 -0.94 3.66
C MET A 72 6.50 -0.12 3.92
N ASN A 73 5.42 -0.32 3.14
CA ASN A 73 4.20 0.48 3.20
C ASN A 73 3.00 -0.36 3.67
N ARG A 74 1.87 0.29 3.92
CA ARG A 74 0.60 -0.40 4.25
C ARG A 74 -0.17 -0.78 2.98
N PRO A 75 -0.84 -1.95 2.96
CA PRO A 75 -1.58 -2.43 1.78
C PRO A 75 -2.82 -1.61 1.43
N TYR A 76 -3.20 -0.64 2.27
CA TYR A 76 -4.41 0.17 2.11
C TYR A 76 -4.44 1.00 0.82
N ILE A 77 -3.31 1.17 0.12
CA ILE A 77 -3.28 1.78 -1.22
C ILE A 77 -4.13 1.02 -2.24
N PHE A 78 -4.31 -0.29 -2.08
CA PHE A 78 -5.18 -1.08 -2.94
C PHE A 78 -6.66 -0.91 -2.60
N ASP A 79 -6.99 -0.24 -1.50
CA ASP A 79 -8.34 -0.11 -0.97
C ASP A 79 -8.57 1.28 -0.37
N LEU A 80 -8.27 2.34 -1.14
CA LEU A 80 -8.29 3.71 -0.60
C LEU A 80 -9.71 4.16 -0.21
N ARG A 81 -10.64 4.24 -1.16
CA ARG A 81 -12.02 4.69 -0.93
C ARG A 81 -12.99 4.03 -1.93
N PRO A 82 -14.30 4.02 -1.65
CA PRO A 82 -15.29 3.51 -2.61
C PRO A 82 -15.15 4.15 -4.00
N GLY A 83 -15.25 3.31 -5.04
CA GLY A 83 -15.02 3.68 -6.44
C GLY A 83 -13.56 3.90 -6.83
N HIS A 84 -12.63 3.86 -5.87
CA HIS A 84 -11.18 4.01 -6.06
C HIS A 84 -10.42 2.93 -5.28
N SER A 85 -11.01 1.73 -5.21
CA SER A 85 -10.43 0.56 -4.57
C SER A 85 -10.21 -0.52 -5.61
N PHE A 86 -8.95 -0.93 -5.77
CA PHE A 86 -8.60 -2.09 -6.60
C PHE A 86 -9.22 -3.36 -6.04
N VAL A 87 -9.26 -3.49 -4.71
CA VAL A 87 -9.93 -4.61 -4.04
C VAL A 87 -11.42 -4.65 -4.40
N GLU A 88 -12.13 -3.54 -4.25
CA GLU A 88 -13.56 -3.44 -4.60
C GLU A 88 -13.80 -3.83 -6.06
N PHE A 89 -12.99 -3.27 -6.96
CA PHE A 89 -13.06 -3.59 -8.39
C PHE A 89 -12.89 -5.09 -8.64
N MET A 90 -11.89 -5.73 -8.04
CA MET A 90 -11.65 -7.17 -8.24
C MET A 90 -12.80 -8.03 -7.67
N LEU A 91 -13.36 -7.68 -6.51
CA LEU A 91 -14.51 -8.39 -5.95
C LEU A 91 -15.74 -8.31 -6.85
N GLN A 92 -16.01 -7.13 -7.42
CA GLN A 92 -17.11 -6.91 -8.37
C GLN A 92 -16.93 -7.70 -9.67
N HIS A 93 -15.70 -8.09 -10.02
CA HIS A 93 -15.39 -8.95 -11.16
C HIS A 93 -15.29 -10.44 -10.77
N GLY A 94 -15.68 -10.81 -9.56
CA GLY A 94 -15.81 -12.21 -9.14
C GLY A 94 -14.52 -12.87 -8.66
N TYR A 95 -13.45 -12.12 -8.39
CA TYR A 95 -12.24 -12.70 -7.79
C TYR A 95 -12.45 -13.03 -6.30
N ASP A 96 -12.01 -14.22 -5.86
CA ASP A 96 -11.86 -14.55 -4.43
C ASP A 96 -10.50 -14.03 -3.95
N LEU A 97 -10.52 -12.88 -3.29
CA LEU A 97 -9.34 -12.06 -3.05
C LEU A 97 -8.82 -12.19 -1.62
N TYR A 98 -7.52 -12.42 -1.50
CA TYR A 98 -6.81 -12.53 -0.24
C TYR A 98 -5.68 -11.50 -0.19
N LEU A 99 -5.40 -10.99 1.01
CA LEU A 99 -4.30 -10.05 1.25
C LEU A 99 -3.40 -10.59 2.36
N LEU A 100 -2.12 -10.75 2.04
CA LEU A 100 -1.07 -10.97 3.02
C LEU A 100 -0.48 -9.63 3.45
N ASP A 101 -0.86 -9.20 4.64
CA ASP A 101 -0.34 -8.01 5.31
C ASP A 101 0.78 -8.45 6.28
N TRP A 102 1.98 -7.92 6.10
CA TRP A 102 3.14 -8.27 6.92
C TRP A 102 3.13 -7.63 8.31
N GLY A 103 2.34 -6.57 8.50
CA GLY A 103 2.35 -5.77 9.72
C GLY A 103 3.59 -4.87 9.84
N ALA A 104 3.89 -4.42 11.05
CA ALA A 104 5.05 -3.59 11.35
C ALA A 104 6.15 -4.44 12.01
N PRO A 105 7.41 -4.40 11.53
CA PRO A 105 8.48 -5.13 12.18
C PRO A 105 8.79 -4.55 13.56
N GLY A 106 8.89 -5.42 14.56
CA GLY A 106 9.38 -5.12 15.91
C GLY A 106 10.85 -5.47 16.08
N ILE A 107 11.43 -5.17 17.24
CA ILE A 107 12.85 -5.46 17.55
C ILE A 107 13.16 -6.97 17.43
N GLU A 108 12.18 -7.81 17.76
CA GLU A 108 12.23 -9.26 17.62
C GLU A 108 12.37 -9.74 16.16
N ASP A 109 12.02 -8.90 15.20
CA ASP A 109 12.02 -9.21 13.77
C ASP A 109 13.34 -8.85 13.07
N LYS A 110 14.33 -8.29 13.80
CA LYS A 110 15.60 -7.79 13.24
C LYS A 110 16.46 -8.81 12.49
N LYS A 111 16.16 -10.10 12.65
CA LYS A 111 16.86 -11.21 11.98
C LYS A 111 16.07 -11.80 10.82
N LEU A 112 14.86 -11.30 10.54
CA LEU A 112 14.07 -11.76 9.41
C LEU A 112 14.79 -11.43 8.10
N LYS A 113 14.79 -12.41 7.21
CA LYS A 113 15.39 -12.38 5.88
C LYS A 113 14.32 -12.71 4.84
N PHE A 114 14.66 -12.55 3.57
CA PHE A 114 13.73 -12.85 2.48
C PHE A 114 13.31 -14.31 2.39
N ASP A 115 14.19 -15.25 2.77
CA ASP A 115 13.88 -16.67 2.86
C ASP A 115 12.84 -16.95 3.96
N ASP A 116 12.86 -16.26 5.10
CA ASP A 116 11.80 -16.41 6.11
C ASP A 116 10.43 -16.04 5.51
N TYR A 117 10.33 -14.88 4.86
CA TYR A 117 9.09 -14.44 4.23
C TYR A 117 8.62 -15.41 3.13
N THR A 118 9.51 -15.78 2.21
CA THR A 118 9.18 -16.57 1.02
C THR A 118 9.04 -18.07 1.30
N LEU A 119 9.86 -18.64 2.18
CA LEU A 119 9.92 -20.10 2.41
C LEU A 119 9.24 -20.54 3.70
N GLU A 120 8.96 -19.64 4.65
CA GLU A 120 8.22 -19.97 5.86
C GLU A 120 6.82 -19.36 5.89
N TYR A 121 6.70 -18.04 5.75
CA TYR A 121 5.43 -17.33 5.90
C TYR A 121 4.48 -17.57 4.72
N MET A 122 4.94 -17.34 3.49
CA MET A 122 4.11 -17.50 2.29
C MET A 122 3.52 -18.90 2.14
N PRO A 123 4.27 -20.02 2.28
CA PRO A 123 3.68 -21.36 2.17
C PRO A 123 2.61 -21.62 3.24
N ARG A 124 2.76 -21.10 4.46
CA ARG A 124 1.76 -21.24 5.53
C ARG A 124 0.49 -20.47 5.20
N ALA A 125 0.62 -19.23 4.73
CA ALA A 125 -0.50 -18.41 4.28
C ALA A 125 -1.23 -19.06 3.09
N ILE A 126 -0.49 -19.52 2.07
CA ILE A 126 -1.06 -20.18 0.88
C ILE A 126 -1.79 -21.47 1.27
N ARG A 127 -1.22 -22.31 2.16
CA ARG A 127 -1.94 -23.49 2.66
C ARG A 127 -3.26 -23.13 3.33
N LYS A 128 -3.29 -22.05 4.14
CA LYS A 128 -4.55 -21.59 4.73
C LYS A 128 -5.53 -21.11 3.67
N MET A 129 -5.08 -20.30 2.71
CA MET A 129 -5.92 -19.82 1.61
C MET A 129 -6.52 -20.99 0.82
N LYS A 130 -5.73 -22.00 0.46
CA LYS A 130 -6.21 -23.22 -0.21
C LYS A 130 -7.26 -23.95 0.62
N SER A 131 -7.01 -24.13 1.92
CA SER A 131 -7.98 -24.73 2.85
C SER A 131 -9.30 -23.95 2.96
N VAL A 132 -9.27 -22.61 2.88
CA VAL A 132 -10.46 -21.76 2.99
C VAL A 132 -11.22 -21.65 1.66
N SER A 133 -10.49 -21.60 0.54
CA SER A 133 -11.06 -21.50 -0.81
C SER A 133 -11.54 -22.85 -1.36
N GLY A 134 -11.02 -23.97 -0.85
CA GLY A 134 -11.24 -25.30 -1.41
C GLY A 134 -10.52 -25.52 -2.76
N SER A 135 -9.68 -24.57 -3.18
CA SER A 135 -8.97 -24.63 -4.46
C SER A 135 -7.56 -25.17 -4.29
N GLU A 136 -7.18 -26.12 -5.14
CA GLU A 136 -5.80 -26.61 -5.20
C GLU A 136 -4.87 -25.61 -5.89
N GLU A 137 -5.37 -24.91 -6.91
CA GLU A 137 -4.63 -23.91 -7.65
C GLU A 137 -4.82 -22.51 -7.06
N PHE A 138 -3.84 -21.63 -7.30
CA PHE A 138 -3.92 -20.23 -6.88
C PHE A 138 -3.16 -19.30 -7.81
N SER A 139 -3.45 -18.00 -7.69
CA SER A 139 -2.72 -16.93 -8.37
C SER A 139 -2.04 -16.02 -7.35
N LEU A 140 -0.87 -15.52 -7.69
CA LEU A 140 -0.13 -14.53 -6.90
C LEU A 140 -0.13 -13.19 -7.62
N LEU A 141 -0.33 -12.11 -6.85
CA LEU A 141 -0.02 -10.75 -7.27
C LEU A 141 0.95 -10.14 -6.28
N GLY A 142 2.17 -9.86 -6.73
CA GLY A 142 3.18 -9.17 -5.94
C GLY A 142 3.29 -7.69 -6.30
N TRP A 143 3.36 -6.83 -5.28
CA TRP A 143 3.55 -5.39 -5.47
C TRP A 143 4.88 -4.90 -4.87
N CYS A 144 5.69 -4.19 -5.66
CA CYS A 144 7.00 -3.66 -5.26
C CYS A 144 7.88 -4.78 -4.66
N ILE A 145 8.32 -4.71 -3.40
CA ILE A 145 9.10 -5.79 -2.75
C ILE A 145 8.29 -7.10 -2.66
N GLY A 146 6.97 -7.04 -2.55
CA GLY A 146 6.12 -8.24 -2.64
C GLY A 146 6.23 -8.95 -3.99
N ALA A 147 6.58 -8.24 -5.06
CA ALA A 147 6.88 -8.83 -6.36
C ALA A 147 8.21 -9.60 -6.35
N ILE A 148 9.22 -9.14 -5.62
CA ILE A 148 10.46 -9.91 -5.39
C ILE A 148 10.12 -11.20 -4.63
N LEU A 149 9.38 -11.10 -3.52
CA LEU A 149 9.02 -12.25 -2.67
C LEU A 149 8.22 -13.31 -3.44
N THR A 150 7.23 -12.88 -4.23
CA THR A 150 6.41 -13.79 -5.06
C THR A 150 7.18 -14.37 -6.23
N THR A 151 8.12 -13.62 -6.83
CA THR A 151 9.01 -14.16 -7.88
C THR A 151 9.93 -15.24 -7.32
N MET A 152 10.55 -14.99 -6.15
CA MET A 152 11.36 -16.01 -5.47
C MET A 152 10.51 -17.24 -5.10
N TYR A 153 9.29 -17.03 -4.61
CA TYR A 153 8.36 -18.12 -4.32
C TYR A 153 8.07 -18.95 -5.58
N ALA A 154 7.68 -18.30 -6.67
CA ALA A 154 7.33 -18.97 -7.92
C ALA A 154 8.49 -19.76 -8.51
N ALA A 155 9.72 -19.26 -8.38
CA ALA A 155 10.92 -19.97 -8.84
C ALA A 155 11.24 -21.22 -8.01
N LEU A 156 10.95 -21.19 -6.71
CA LEU A 156 11.31 -22.27 -5.78
C LEU A 156 10.18 -23.27 -5.52
N ARG A 157 8.92 -22.85 -5.65
CA ARG A 157 7.71 -23.63 -5.35
C ARG A 157 6.55 -23.31 -6.33
N PRO A 158 6.69 -23.65 -7.62
CA PRO A 158 5.66 -23.36 -8.63
C PRO A 158 4.42 -24.27 -8.53
N ASP A 159 4.42 -25.27 -7.64
CA ASP A 159 3.34 -26.26 -7.56
C ASP A 159 1.96 -25.60 -7.32
N ASN A 160 1.04 -25.86 -8.26
CA ASN A 160 -0.32 -25.30 -8.30
C ASN A 160 -0.40 -23.77 -8.43
N LEU A 161 0.70 -23.08 -8.73
CA LEU A 161 0.69 -21.67 -9.08
C LEU A 161 0.24 -21.51 -10.53
N ARG A 162 -0.98 -21.00 -10.75
CA ARG A 162 -1.51 -20.75 -12.10
C ARG A 162 -0.92 -19.48 -12.70
N ASN A 163 -0.97 -18.37 -11.95
CA ASN A 163 -0.57 -17.04 -12.44
C ASN A 163 0.38 -16.36 -11.46
N LEU A 164 1.38 -15.68 -12.01
CA LEU A 164 2.19 -14.70 -11.30
C LEU A 164 1.99 -13.32 -11.95
N ILE A 165 1.44 -12.38 -11.17
CA ILE A 165 1.20 -11.00 -11.58
C ILE A 165 2.17 -10.11 -10.81
N LEU A 166 2.94 -9.28 -11.51
CA LEU A 166 4.00 -8.46 -10.92
C LEU A 166 3.71 -6.98 -11.20
N LEU A 167 3.44 -6.21 -10.15
CA LEU A 167 3.17 -4.78 -10.25
C LEU A 167 4.36 -3.98 -9.71
N THR A 168 4.91 -3.10 -10.54
CA THR A 168 6.03 -2.21 -10.18
C THR A 168 7.21 -2.97 -9.56
N ALA A 169 7.57 -4.10 -10.16
CA ALA A 169 8.50 -5.08 -9.59
C ALA A 169 9.98 -4.72 -9.85
N PRO A 170 10.78 -4.42 -8.82
CA PRO A 170 12.21 -4.21 -8.99
C PRO A 170 12.94 -5.55 -8.96
N LEU A 171 13.14 -6.17 -10.13
CA LEU A 171 13.76 -7.49 -10.26
C LEU A 171 15.19 -7.46 -10.81
N ASP A 172 15.47 -6.55 -11.74
CA ASP A 172 16.79 -6.41 -12.37
C ASP A 172 17.54 -5.21 -11.81
N PHE A 173 18.62 -5.50 -11.07
CA PHE A 173 19.54 -4.50 -10.51
C PHE A 173 20.88 -4.45 -11.24
N SER A 174 21.01 -5.07 -12.42
CA SER A 174 22.23 -5.04 -13.25
C SER A 174 22.68 -3.61 -13.59
N ARG A 175 21.73 -2.68 -13.67
CA ARG A 175 21.92 -1.24 -13.90
C ARG A 175 21.61 -0.40 -12.67
N LYS A 176 22.00 -0.87 -11.48
CA LYS A 176 21.78 -0.14 -10.21
C LYS A 176 22.38 1.27 -10.20
N ASP A 177 23.38 1.54 -11.03
CA ASP A 177 23.96 2.88 -11.25
C ASP A 177 22.94 3.90 -11.77
N LYS A 178 21.87 3.45 -12.43
CA LYS A 178 20.79 4.31 -12.95
C LYS A 178 19.63 4.50 -11.98
N ILE A 179 19.59 3.73 -10.89
CA ILE A 179 18.51 3.78 -9.91
C ILE A 179 18.93 4.75 -8.81
N THR A 180 18.20 5.87 -8.68
CA THR A 180 18.53 6.93 -7.70
C THR A 180 18.69 6.38 -6.28
N PHE A 181 17.75 5.53 -5.83
CA PHE A 181 17.87 4.88 -4.52
C PHE A 181 19.15 4.08 -4.39
N SER A 182 19.48 3.22 -5.36
CA SER A 182 20.68 2.39 -5.31
C SER A 182 21.97 3.20 -5.29
N ARG A 183 21.99 4.41 -5.87
CA ARG A 183 23.13 5.34 -5.76
C ARG A 183 23.25 5.96 -4.37
N TRP A 184 22.12 6.26 -3.72
CA TRP A 184 22.10 6.85 -2.37
C TRP A 184 22.48 5.83 -1.29
N VAL A 185 22.09 4.57 -1.47
CA VAL A 185 22.44 3.47 -0.55
C VAL A 185 23.66 2.67 -1.03
N ASP A 186 24.53 3.30 -1.82
CA ASP A 186 25.78 2.67 -2.26
C ASP A 186 26.71 2.45 -1.05
N GLU A 187 27.22 1.22 -0.92
CA GLU A 187 28.04 0.76 0.21
C GLU A 187 29.29 1.62 0.45
N ARG A 188 29.76 2.37 -0.55
CA ARG A 188 30.88 3.33 -0.40
C ARG A 188 30.54 4.48 0.55
N PHE A 189 29.27 4.82 0.67
CA PHE A 189 28.80 6.00 1.41
C PHE A 189 27.72 5.68 2.45
N PHE A 190 27.08 4.51 2.35
CA PHE A 190 25.99 4.09 3.22
C PHE A 190 26.26 2.68 3.78
N ASP A 191 26.50 2.61 5.08
CA ASP A 191 26.76 1.36 5.79
C ASP A 191 25.47 0.88 6.46
N VAL A 192 24.79 -0.07 5.82
CA VAL A 192 23.53 -0.63 6.33
C VAL A 192 23.71 -1.36 7.66
N ASP A 193 24.86 -2.03 7.86
CA ASP A 193 25.13 -2.79 9.09
C ASP A 193 25.26 -1.85 10.29
N LYS A 194 25.87 -0.68 10.12
CA LYS A 194 25.90 0.35 11.17
C LYS A 194 24.49 0.81 11.54
N VAL A 195 23.62 1.07 10.56
CA VAL A 195 22.22 1.47 10.82
C VAL A 195 21.50 0.36 11.59
N LEU A 196 21.59 -0.88 11.12
CA LEU A 196 20.93 -2.01 11.77
C LEU A 196 21.51 -2.31 13.16
N SER A 197 22.81 -2.10 13.39
CA SER A 197 23.42 -2.26 14.71
C SER A 197 22.92 -1.22 15.73
N ALA A 198 22.60 -0.01 15.27
CA ALA A 198 22.13 1.08 16.12
C ALA A 198 20.64 0.97 16.43
N PHE A 199 19.82 0.61 15.43
CA PHE A 199 18.35 0.67 15.52
C PHE A 199 17.67 -0.71 15.58
N GLY A 200 18.39 -1.80 15.32
CA GLY A 200 17.85 -3.15 15.19
C GLY A 200 17.18 -3.39 13.83
N ASN A 201 16.23 -2.53 13.44
CA ASN A 201 15.60 -2.51 12.13
C ASN A 201 15.90 -1.21 11.39
N MET A 202 15.69 -1.20 10.07
CA MET A 202 15.69 0.05 9.28
C MET A 202 14.56 0.98 9.77
N PRO A 203 14.87 2.21 10.26
CA PRO A 203 13.83 3.14 10.68
C PRO A 203 12.88 3.53 9.55
N ALA A 204 11.58 3.59 9.84
CA ALA A 204 10.56 3.93 8.86
C ALA A 204 10.73 5.36 8.32
N GLU A 205 11.16 6.29 9.18
CA GLU A 205 11.39 7.70 8.87
C GLU A 205 12.52 7.87 7.86
N MET A 206 13.55 7.02 7.89
CA MET A 206 14.65 7.05 6.92
C MET A 206 14.18 6.59 5.54
N ILE A 207 13.36 5.54 5.51
CA ILE A 207 12.70 5.07 4.29
C ILE A 207 11.78 6.16 3.71
N GLU A 208 10.95 6.76 4.55
CA GLU A 208 9.99 7.79 4.17
C GLU A 208 10.71 9.02 3.61
N TYR A 209 11.78 9.46 4.28
CA TYR A 209 12.61 10.56 3.81
C TYR A 209 13.18 10.26 2.41
N GLY A 210 13.77 9.08 2.22
CA GLY A 210 14.30 8.66 0.92
C GLY A 210 13.23 8.67 -0.17
N ALA A 211 12.03 8.16 0.11
CA ALA A 211 10.90 8.18 -0.83
C ALA A 211 10.45 9.60 -1.18
N LYS A 212 10.30 10.48 -0.18
CA LYS A 212 9.89 11.88 -0.40
C LYS A 212 10.97 12.66 -1.17
N ALA A 213 12.24 12.40 -0.90
CA ALA A 213 13.38 13.04 -1.55
C ALA A 213 13.51 12.75 -3.06
N LEU A 214 12.85 11.71 -3.59
CA LEU A 214 12.82 11.46 -5.04
C LEU A 214 12.12 12.58 -5.82
N LYS A 215 11.12 13.21 -5.20
CA LYS A 215 10.37 14.33 -5.77
C LYS A 215 10.08 15.37 -4.69
N PRO A 216 11.10 16.08 -4.20
CA PRO A 216 11.01 16.85 -2.97
C PRO A 216 10.00 17.98 -3.09
N PHE A 217 10.03 18.74 -4.19
CA PHE A 217 9.04 19.80 -4.39
C PHE A 217 7.61 19.25 -4.44
N GLU A 218 7.37 18.20 -5.24
CA GLU A 218 6.03 17.62 -5.39
C GLU A 218 5.50 17.09 -4.04
N ASN A 219 6.34 16.35 -3.30
CA ASN A 219 5.93 15.68 -2.06
C ASN A 219 5.79 16.63 -0.86
N TYR A 220 6.66 17.65 -0.73
CA TYR A 220 6.64 18.55 0.44
C TYR A 220 5.81 19.82 0.24
N VAL A 221 5.67 20.30 -0.99
CA VAL A 221 5.04 21.60 -1.28
C VAL A 221 3.93 21.45 -2.30
N GLY A 222 4.21 20.85 -3.44
CA GLY A 222 3.31 20.77 -4.58
C GLY A 222 1.98 20.11 -4.26
N ASN A 223 1.98 19.02 -3.48
CA ASN A 223 0.75 18.34 -3.09
C ASN A 223 -0.16 19.21 -2.20
N TYR A 224 0.40 20.05 -1.33
CA TYR A 224 -0.38 20.94 -0.48
C TYR A 224 -0.88 22.17 -1.25
N LEU A 225 -0.09 22.69 -2.18
CA LEU A 225 -0.53 23.76 -3.09
C LEU A 225 -1.68 23.29 -3.98
N LYS A 226 -1.58 22.10 -4.57
CA LYS A 226 -2.66 21.50 -5.37
C LYS A 226 -3.95 21.36 -4.56
N LEU A 227 -3.85 20.95 -3.28
CA LEU A 227 -5.02 20.92 -2.40
C LEU A 227 -5.61 22.32 -2.23
N TYR A 228 -4.78 23.31 -1.87
CA TYR A 228 -5.21 24.69 -1.61
C TYR A 228 -5.90 25.34 -2.82
N GLU A 229 -5.37 25.11 -4.02
CA GLU A 229 -5.92 25.61 -5.28
C GLU A 229 -7.29 24.99 -5.61
N ASN A 230 -7.54 23.75 -5.17
CA ASN A 230 -8.71 22.96 -5.53
C ASN A 230 -9.64 22.66 -4.33
N LEU A 231 -9.63 23.50 -3.29
CA LEU A 231 -10.46 23.31 -2.09
C LEU A 231 -11.97 23.28 -2.39
N ASP A 232 -12.39 23.89 -3.49
CA ASP A 232 -13.80 23.95 -3.89
C ASP A 232 -14.25 22.68 -4.68
N ASP A 233 -13.33 21.78 -5.07
CA ASP A 233 -13.68 20.50 -5.71
C ASP A 233 -13.66 19.36 -4.67
N PRO A 234 -14.82 18.86 -4.23
CA PRO A 234 -14.91 17.81 -3.22
C PRO A 234 -14.16 16.54 -3.63
N ARG A 235 -14.08 16.22 -4.93
CA ARG A 235 -13.43 15.00 -5.43
C ARG A 235 -11.92 15.08 -5.24
N VAL A 236 -11.34 16.26 -5.48
CA VAL A 236 -9.91 16.50 -5.27
C VAL A 236 -9.59 16.47 -3.79
N VAL A 237 -10.40 17.14 -2.97
CA VAL A 237 -10.25 17.16 -1.52
C VAL A 237 -10.32 15.76 -0.92
N GLU A 238 -11.32 14.95 -1.31
CA GLU A 238 -11.47 13.58 -0.84
C GLU A 238 -10.33 12.67 -1.30
N ALA A 239 -9.91 12.76 -2.56
CA ALA A 239 -8.80 11.97 -3.09
C ALA A 239 -7.49 12.32 -2.38
N TRP A 240 -7.24 13.61 -2.16
CA TRP A 240 -6.09 14.08 -1.40
C TRP A 240 -6.14 13.60 0.04
N HIS A 241 -7.30 13.70 0.71
CA HIS A 241 -7.46 13.29 2.11
C HIS A 241 -7.22 11.79 2.29
N ALA A 242 -7.74 10.96 1.38
CA ALA A 242 -7.49 9.53 1.37
C ALA A 242 -6.01 9.19 1.15
N MET A 243 -5.35 9.84 0.17
CA MET A 243 -3.94 9.61 -0.12
C MET A 243 -3.04 10.06 1.04
N ASN A 244 -3.28 11.26 1.59
CA ASN A 244 -2.54 11.79 2.73
C ASN A 244 -2.77 11.00 4.03
N THR A 245 -3.87 10.26 4.13
CA THR A 245 -4.09 9.33 5.26
C THR A 245 -3.27 8.05 5.12
N TRP A 246 -2.95 7.64 3.89
CA TRP A 246 -2.17 6.43 3.62
C TRP A 246 -0.66 6.66 3.75
N VAL A 247 -0.17 7.82 3.28
CA VAL A 247 1.24 8.25 3.39
C VAL A 247 1.57 8.55 4.85
#